data_AF-A0A453QXP0-F1
#
_entry.id   AF-A0A453QXP0-F1
#
_cell.length_a   1.000
_cell.length_b   1.000
_cell.length_c   1.000
_cell.angle_alpha   90.00
_cell.angle_beta   90.00
_cell.angle_gamma   90.00
#
_symmetry.space_group_name_H-M   'P 1'
#
loop_
_entity.id
_entity.type
_entity.pdbx_description
1 polymer ?
#
loop_
_entity_poly.entity_id
_entity_poly.type
_entity_poly.pdbx_seq_one_letter_code
_entity_poly.pdbx_strand_id
1 'polypeptide(L)'
;PDAEIIAHLLDEDETTVPAILFRYDKHINIAVLKVNLDLCAKIPRFSSDINYGQEILVLGRDERLNMTIAHGCVNFMGPTTYERHHYLFTGCEPSIGGMVIDFDGHVLGMANFPGTAYIPSSIVLKCLDMWKKFQCIPRLHIGMKLSPIKFLDPIHVERIFRKCNIDSGLIVKEVSHGSIAEELGVRPGDVVDSVNGECVATTVELENLIMRICENHLDQGGAIGSCMDILVGILHMRKGRKGPRHTLSLRLNVSDDVEVFISDCAWSFDDRILTFPP
;
A
#
# COMPACT_ATOMS: atom_id res chain seq x y z
N PRO A 1 -9.66 0.98 -24.81
CA PRO A 1 -8.73 1.86 -25.57
C PRO A 1 -9.43 3.11 -26.10
N ASP A 2 -10.68 2.98 -26.55
CA ASP A 2 -11.46 4.06 -27.16
C ASP A 2 -12.57 4.61 -26.25
N ALA A 3 -12.41 4.48 -24.93
CA ALA A 3 -13.38 5.00 -24.00
C ALA A 3 -13.27 6.53 -23.96
N GLU A 4 -14.33 7.21 -24.35
CA GLU A 4 -14.48 8.65 -24.14
C GLU A 4 -14.62 8.90 -22.63
N ILE A 5 -13.75 9.76 -22.07
CA ILE A 5 -13.81 10.17 -20.67
C ILE A 5 -14.34 11.58 -20.63
N ILE A 6 -15.39 11.80 -19.85
CA ILE A 6 -16.06 13.08 -19.71
C ILE A 6 -15.98 13.49 -18.24
N ALA A 7 -15.56 14.72 -17.97
CA ALA A 7 -15.58 15.29 -16.63
C ALA A 7 -16.73 16.30 -16.51
N HIS A 8 -17.54 16.12 -15.47
CA HIS A 8 -18.62 17.04 -15.10
C HIS A 8 -18.15 17.91 -13.94
N LEU A 9 -18.08 19.22 -14.17
CA LEU A 9 -17.62 20.20 -13.19
C LEU A 9 -18.76 20.62 -12.27
N LEU A 10 -18.39 21.15 -11.10
CA LEU A 10 -19.33 21.71 -10.13
C LEU A 10 -19.31 23.24 -10.24
N ASP A 11 -19.76 23.76 -11.38
CA ASP A 11 -19.99 25.18 -11.64
C ASP A 11 -21.47 25.46 -11.92
N GLU A 12 -21.84 26.74 -11.97
CA GLU A 12 -23.24 27.16 -12.18
C GLU A 12 -23.79 26.69 -13.55
N ASP A 13 -22.90 26.47 -14.51
CA ASP A 13 -23.24 26.10 -15.89
C ASP A 13 -23.28 24.57 -16.13
N GLU A 14 -23.06 23.75 -15.09
CA GLU A 14 -22.95 22.28 -15.18
C GLU A 14 -21.98 21.83 -16.29
N THR A 15 -20.85 22.54 -16.39
CA THR A 15 -19.89 22.40 -17.47
C THR A 15 -19.40 20.97 -17.61
N THR A 16 -19.51 20.45 -18.82
CA THR A 16 -19.08 19.11 -19.19
C THR A 16 -17.97 19.20 -20.21
N VAL A 17 -16.84 18.56 -19.93
CA VAL A 17 -15.60 18.70 -20.73
C VAL A 17 -14.97 17.34 -21.00
N PRO A 18 -14.43 17.11 -22.21
CA PRO A 18 -13.64 15.93 -22.50
C PRO A 18 -12.38 15.88 -21.62
N ALA A 19 -12.11 14.71 -21.05
CA ALA A 19 -10.92 14.41 -20.29
C ALA A 19 -10.06 13.39 -21.04
N ILE A 20 -8.75 13.53 -20.91
CA ILE A 20 -7.78 12.61 -21.52
C ILE A 20 -7.13 11.81 -20.41
N LEU A 21 -7.13 10.48 -20.52
CA LEU A 21 -6.32 9.64 -19.63
C LEU A 21 -4.83 9.94 -19.89
N PHE A 22 -4.20 10.64 -18.94
CA PHE A 22 -2.81 11.03 -19.06
C PHE A 22 -1.88 9.93 -18.57
N ARG A 23 -2.15 9.36 -17.39
CA ARG A 23 -1.38 8.25 -16.80
C ARG A 23 -2.32 7.32 -16.03
N TYR A 24 -1.95 6.04 -15.97
CA TYR A 24 -2.61 5.05 -15.13
C TYR A 24 -1.56 4.08 -14.60
N ASP A 25 -1.59 3.83 -13.30
CA ASP A 25 -0.78 2.78 -12.68
C ASP A 25 -1.70 1.68 -12.15
N LYS A 26 -1.51 0.46 -12.64
CA LYS A 26 -2.34 -0.70 -12.31
C LYS A 26 -2.09 -1.23 -10.90
N HIS A 27 -0.88 -1.08 -10.38
CA HIS A 27 -0.52 -1.60 -9.07
C HIS A 27 -1.05 -0.71 -7.96
N ILE A 28 -0.80 0.60 -8.04
CA ILE A 28 -1.36 1.57 -7.10
C ILE A 28 -2.86 1.73 -7.32
N ASN A 29 -3.33 1.54 -8.56
CA ASN A 29 -4.69 1.74 -9.03
C ASN A 29 -5.13 3.21 -8.93
N ILE A 30 -4.34 4.08 -9.56
CA ILE A 30 -4.57 5.52 -9.66
C ILE A 30 -4.41 5.98 -11.12
N ALA A 31 -5.29 6.87 -11.55
CA ALA A 31 -5.25 7.51 -12.86
C ALA A 31 -5.11 9.02 -12.72
N VAL A 32 -4.36 9.62 -13.64
CA VAL A 32 -4.30 11.08 -13.82
C VAL A 32 -5.02 11.41 -15.09
N LEU A 33 -6.04 12.28 -14.99
CA LEU A 33 -6.79 12.78 -16.11
C LEU A 33 -6.35 14.22 -16.41
N LYS A 34 -6.21 14.55 -17.69
CA LYS A 34 -5.97 15.91 -18.16
C LYS A 34 -7.28 16.49 -18.70
N VAL A 35 -7.65 17.64 -18.17
CA VAL A 35 -8.82 18.41 -18.60
C VAL A 35 -8.33 19.81 -18.99
N ASN A 36 -8.77 20.34 -20.13
CA ASN A 36 -8.43 21.69 -20.55
C ASN A 36 -9.53 22.64 -20.06
N LEU A 37 -9.17 23.56 -19.15
CA LEU A 37 -10.08 24.51 -18.53
C LEU A 37 -9.45 25.89 -18.48
N ASP A 38 -10.27 26.91 -18.68
CA ASP A 38 -9.90 28.32 -18.47
C ASP A 38 -10.11 28.75 -16.99
N LEU A 39 -10.14 27.79 -16.07
CA LEU A 39 -10.37 27.98 -14.64
C LEU A 39 -9.18 27.44 -13.83
N CYS A 40 -8.79 28.17 -12.78
CA CYS A 40 -7.78 27.71 -11.83
C CYS A 40 -8.46 27.04 -10.63
N ALA A 41 -8.40 25.71 -10.54
CA ALA A 41 -8.83 25.01 -9.34
C ALA A 41 -7.90 25.31 -8.16
N LYS A 42 -8.46 25.38 -6.95
CA LYS A 42 -7.64 25.46 -5.72
C LYS A 42 -6.97 24.12 -5.48
N ILE A 43 -5.66 24.12 -5.26
CA ILE A 43 -4.93 22.92 -4.86
C ILE A 43 -5.34 22.60 -3.41
N PRO A 44 -5.85 21.39 -3.12
CA PRO A 44 -6.23 21.02 -1.77
C PRO A 44 -4.99 20.89 -0.88
N ARG A 45 -5.18 21.03 0.43
CA ARG A 45 -4.13 20.74 1.40
C ARG A 45 -4.14 19.24 1.69
N PHE A 46 -2.98 18.63 1.76
CA PHE A 46 -2.84 17.20 2.06
C PHE A 46 -2.25 17.01 3.46
N SER A 47 -2.69 15.97 4.15
CA SER A 47 -2.04 15.46 5.36
C SER A 47 -1.68 14.01 5.14
N SER A 48 -0.43 13.65 5.42
CA SER A 48 0.11 12.30 5.27
C SER A 48 0.14 11.51 6.58
N ASP A 49 -0.34 12.11 7.67
CA ASP A 49 -0.40 11.46 8.97
C ASP A 49 -1.52 10.42 9.00
N ILE A 50 -1.21 9.23 9.48
CA ILE A 50 -2.16 8.12 9.60
C ILE A 50 -2.54 7.98 11.06
N ASN A 51 -3.72 8.48 11.42
CA ASN A 51 -4.27 8.35 12.76
C ASN A 51 -5.45 7.38 12.75
N TYR A 52 -5.21 6.14 13.17
CA TYR A 52 -6.29 5.16 13.31
C TYR A 52 -7.34 5.64 14.31
N GLY A 53 -8.62 5.48 13.97
CA GLY A 53 -9.77 5.99 14.72
C GLY A 53 -10.11 7.46 14.41
N GLN A 54 -9.32 8.18 13.62
CA GLN A 54 -9.65 9.53 13.19
C GLN A 54 -10.94 9.53 12.36
N GLU A 55 -11.86 10.44 12.70
CA GLU A 55 -13.08 10.68 11.93
C GLU A 55 -12.76 11.36 10.60
N ILE A 56 -13.44 10.91 9.54
CA ILE A 56 -13.20 11.31 8.17
C ILE A 56 -14.51 11.47 7.39
N LEU A 57 -14.44 12.25 6.32
CA LEU A 57 -15.49 12.32 5.30
C LEU A 57 -14.93 11.77 3.99
N VAL A 58 -15.71 10.90 3.34
CA VAL A 58 -15.45 10.43 1.98
C VAL A 58 -16.39 11.16 1.05
N LEU A 59 -15.81 12.04 0.24
CA LEU A 59 -16.53 12.83 -0.77
C LEU A 59 -16.60 12.05 -2.07
N GLY A 60 -17.76 12.05 -2.70
CA GLY A 60 -18.04 11.25 -3.87
C GLY A 60 -19.11 11.82 -4.78
N ARG A 61 -19.48 11.02 -5.77
CA ARG A 61 -20.69 11.24 -6.58
C ARG A 61 -21.50 9.95 -6.74
N ASP A 62 -22.82 10.10 -6.82
CA ASP A 62 -23.75 9.03 -7.16
C ASP A 62 -23.93 8.88 -8.70
N GLU A 63 -24.77 7.93 -9.11
CA GLU A 63 -25.08 7.68 -10.54
C GLU A 63 -25.76 8.87 -11.24
N ARG A 64 -26.34 9.80 -10.48
CA ARG A 64 -26.97 11.03 -10.97
C ARG A 64 -26.01 12.23 -10.90
N LEU A 65 -24.72 11.97 -10.66
CA LEU A 65 -23.66 12.97 -10.50
C LEU A 65 -23.84 13.90 -9.29
N ASN A 66 -24.78 13.63 -8.38
CA ASN A 66 -24.92 14.43 -7.18
C ASN A 66 -23.75 14.16 -6.23
N MET A 67 -23.29 15.20 -5.54
CA MET A 67 -22.28 15.05 -4.51
C MET A 67 -22.80 14.16 -3.38
N THR A 68 -22.01 13.16 -3.00
CA THR A 68 -22.26 12.32 -1.82
C THR A 68 -21.19 12.55 -0.78
N ILE A 69 -21.59 12.44 0.48
CA ILE A 69 -20.69 12.54 1.64
C ILE A 69 -20.99 11.35 2.54
N ALA A 70 -20.01 10.49 2.72
CA ALA A 70 -20.07 9.41 3.70
C ALA A 70 -19.20 9.78 4.90
N HIS A 71 -19.72 9.57 6.11
CA HIS A 71 -18.97 9.73 7.36
C HIS A 71 -18.42 8.38 7.81
N GLY A 72 -17.14 8.33 8.17
CA GLY A 72 -16.47 7.11 8.60
C GLY A 72 -15.26 7.42 9.50
N CYS A 73 -14.40 6.43 9.70
CA CYS A 73 -13.15 6.62 10.44
C CYS A 73 -12.01 5.81 9.81
N VAL A 74 -10.75 6.17 10.10
CA VAL A 74 -9.61 5.37 9.66
C VAL A 74 -9.55 4.07 10.48
N ASN A 75 -9.98 2.96 9.89
CA ASN A 75 -10.09 1.69 10.60
C ASN A 75 -8.73 1.14 11.04
N PHE A 76 -8.67 0.62 12.26
CA PHE A 76 -7.50 -0.11 12.79
C PHE A 76 -7.40 -1.51 12.18
N MET A 77 -7.11 -1.58 10.89
CA MET A 77 -6.90 -2.82 10.14
C MET A 77 -5.92 -2.59 8.99
N GLY A 78 -5.36 -3.69 8.48
CA GLY A 78 -4.50 -3.70 7.31
C GLY A 78 -5.13 -4.50 6.18
N PRO A 79 -4.54 -4.42 4.97
CA PRO A 79 -5.03 -5.16 3.82
C PRO A 79 -4.89 -6.67 4.03
N THR A 80 -5.84 -7.41 3.46
CA THR A 80 -5.77 -8.87 3.33
C THR A 80 -4.70 -9.28 2.30
N THR A 81 -4.38 -10.56 2.26
CA THR A 81 -3.41 -11.17 1.33
C THR A 81 -3.77 -11.02 -0.16
N TYR A 82 -4.99 -10.60 -0.48
CA TYR A 82 -5.49 -10.37 -1.84
C TYR A 82 -5.63 -8.89 -2.20
N GLU A 83 -5.46 -8.02 -1.20
CA GLU A 83 -5.53 -6.58 -1.36
C GLU A 83 -4.13 -5.99 -1.47
N ARG A 84 -4.06 -4.73 -1.90
CA ARG A 84 -2.78 -4.05 -2.09
C ARG A 84 -2.25 -3.55 -0.75
N HIS A 85 -0.94 -3.68 -0.55
CA HIS A 85 -0.24 -3.34 0.69
C HIS A 85 -0.41 -1.87 1.12
N HIS A 86 -0.65 -0.96 0.16
CA HIS A 86 -0.80 0.47 0.42
C HIS A 86 -2.22 0.92 0.79
N TYR A 87 -3.17 0.00 0.94
CA TYR A 87 -4.54 0.37 1.32
C TYR A 87 -4.71 0.60 2.82
N LEU A 88 -5.51 1.62 3.13
CA LEU A 88 -6.17 1.84 4.41
C LEU A 88 -7.69 1.74 4.21
N PHE A 89 -8.46 1.70 5.30
CA PHE A 89 -9.90 1.44 5.23
C PHE A 89 -10.70 2.48 6.01
N THR A 90 -11.86 2.88 5.47
CA THR A 90 -12.72 3.94 6.03
C THR A 90 -13.94 3.42 6.80
N GLY A 91 -14.29 2.14 6.61
CA GLY A 91 -15.50 1.54 7.19
C GLY A 91 -16.82 2.00 6.56
N CYS A 92 -16.78 2.90 5.57
CA CYS A 92 -17.96 3.34 4.81
C CYS A 92 -17.80 3.02 3.32
N GLU A 93 -18.91 2.86 2.59
CA GLU A 93 -18.87 2.60 1.16
C GLU A 93 -18.12 3.73 0.42
N PRO A 94 -17.14 3.41 -0.43
CA PRO A 94 -16.33 4.41 -1.10
C PRO A 94 -17.06 4.90 -2.34
N SER A 95 -16.87 6.17 -2.66
CA SER A 95 -17.00 6.65 -4.02
C SER A 95 -15.61 6.59 -4.66
N ILE A 96 -15.38 5.63 -5.56
CA ILE A 96 -14.04 5.39 -6.13
C ILE A 96 -13.52 6.66 -6.81
N GLY A 97 -12.28 7.03 -6.51
CA GLY A 97 -11.66 8.28 -6.97
C GLY A 97 -12.05 9.51 -6.13
N GLY A 98 -12.99 9.35 -5.20
CA GLY A 98 -13.42 10.36 -4.24
C GLY A 98 -12.35 10.72 -3.23
N MET A 99 -12.45 11.93 -2.67
CA MET A 99 -11.47 12.43 -1.70
C MET A 99 -11.82 11.94 -0.29
N VAL A 100 -10.82 11.46 0.44
CA VAL A 100 -10.92 11.21 1.88
C VAL A 100 -10.33 12.40 2.61
N ILE A 101 -11.13 13.07 3.43
CA ILE A 101 -10.74 14.31 4.13
C ILE A 101 -10.98 14.24 5.64
N ASP A 102 -10.21 14.99 6.41
CA ASP A 102 -10.51 15.29 7.81
C ASP A 102 -11.50 16.48 7.92
N PHE A 103 -11.90 16.81 9.15
CA PHE A 103 -12.81 17.93 9.42
C PHE A 103 -12.18 19.32 9.28
N ASP A 104 -10.85 19.40 9.16
CA ASP A 104 -10.15 20.64 8.81
C ASP A 104 -10.07 20.84 7.28
N GLY A 105 -10.55 19.85 6.51
CA GLY A 105 -10.53 19.84 5.04
C GLY A 105 -9.18 19.43 4.44
N HIS A 106 -8.27 18.83 5.22
CA HIS A 106 -7.06 18.22 4.68
C HIS A 106 -7.39 16.87 4.03
N VAL A 107 -6.77 16.63 2.88
CA VAL A 107 -6.88 15.38 2.14
C VAL A 107 -5.96 14.34 2.73
N LEU A 108 -6.56 13.29 3.27
CA LEU A 108 -5.87 12.12 3.82
C LEU A 108 -5.63 11.05 2.76
N GLY A 109 -6.39 11.08 1.66
CA GLY A 109 -6.21 10.13 0.57
C GLY A 109 -7.31 10.14 -0.47
N MET A 110 -7.36 9.07 -1.25
CA MET A 110 -8.32 8.87 -2.34
C MET A 110 -9.01 7.50 -2.20
N ALA A 111 -10.33 7.50 -2.13
CA ALA A 111 -11.15 6.30 -2.02
C ALA A 111 -10.94 5.39 -3.24
N ASN A 112 -10.86 4.08 -3.00
CA ASN A 112 -10.49 3.11 -4.01
C ASN A 112 -11.19 1.75 -3.81
N PHE A 113 -11.05 0.88 -4.80
CA PHE A 113 -11.57 -0.49 -4.81
C PHE A 113 -10.48 -1.51 -4.37
N PRO A 114 -10.82 -2.57 -3.61
CA PRO A 114 -12.16 -3.04 -3.24
C PRO A 114 -12.69 -2.49 -1.91
N GLY A 115 -14.00 -2.70 -1.69
CA GLY A 115 -14.61 -2.57 -0.37
C GLY A 115 -14.65 -1.13 0.11
N THR A 116 -14.03 -0.82 1.25
CA THR A 116 -13.98 0.52 1.88
C THR A 116 -12.56 1.10 1.85
N ALA A 117 -11.75 0.64 0.89
CA ALA A 117 -10.34 1.00 0.82
C ALA A 117 -10.12 2.45 0.36
N TYR A 118 -8.97 3.01 0.74
CA TYR A 118 -8.45 4.24 0.18
C TYR A 118 -6.92 4.20 0.09
N ILE A 119 -6.37 4.94 -0.85
CA ILE A 119 -4.93 5.15 -1.00
C ILE A 119 -4.54 6.38 -0.17
N PRO A 120 -3.59 6.27 0.78
CA PRO A 120 -3.10 7.40 1.56
C PRO A 120 -2.52 8.52 0.69
N SER A 121 -2.67 9.77 1.13
CA SER A 121 -2.15 10.94 0.43
C SER A 121 -0.65 10.86 0.19
N SER A 122 0.11 10.26 1.13
CA SER A 122 1.55 10.09 1.00
C SER A 122 1.91 9.31 -0.27
N ILE A 123 1.17 8.23 -0.55
CA ILE A 123 1.33 7.39 -1.73
C ILE A 123 0.85 8.12 -2.98
N VAL A 124 -0.32 8.77 -2.93
CA VAL A 124 -0.86 9.56 -4.06
C VAL A 124 0.13 10.64 -4.50
N LEU A 125 0.63 11.45 -3.57
CA LEU A 125 1.59 12.52 -3.84
C LEU A 125 2.90 11.95 -4.38
N LYS A 126 3.38 10.84 -3.79
CA LYS A 126 4.59 10.18 -4.27
C LYS A 126 4.45 9.68 -5.71
N CYS A 127 3.29 9.13 -6.09
CA CYS A 127 3.00 8.72 -7.46
C CYS A 127 3.08 9.90 -8.44
N LEU A 128 2.49 11.05 -8.07
CA LEU A 128 2.55 12.27 -8.89
C LEU A 128 3.99 12.75 -9.09
N ASP A 129 4.80 12.72 -8.03
CA ASP A 129 6.22 13.09 -8.11
C ASP A 129 7.02 12.11 -8.99
N MET A 130 6.79 10.81 -8.85
CA MET A 130 7.46 9.77 -9.67
C MET A 130 7.12 9.94 -11.15
N TRP A 131 5.85 10.12 -11.50
CA TRP A 131 5.46 10.38 -12.89
C TRP A 131 6.05 11.68 -13.43
N LYS A 132 6.12 12.74 -12.62
CA LYS A 132 6.73 14.00 -13.02
C LYS A 132 8.22 13.84 -13.33
N LYS A 133 8.96 13.12 -12.47
CA LYS A 133 10.41 12.92 -12.60
C LYS A 133 10.80 11.87 -13.65
N PHE A 134 10.18 10.71 -13.59
CA PHE A 134 10.65 9.49 -14.28
C PHE A 134 9.65 8.94 -15.30
N GLN A 135 8.45 9.53 -15.40
CA GLN A 135 7.37 9.06 -16.28
C GLN A 135 6.86 7.63 -15.98
N CYS A 136 7.28 7.03 -14.88
CA CYS A 136 6.88 5.70 -14.39
C CYS A 136 6.84 5.69 -12.85
N ILE A 137 6.27 4.63 -12.26
CA ILE A 137 6.31 4.39 -10.81
C ILE A 137 7.11 3.10 -10.56
N PRO A 138 8.40 3.23 -10.18
CA PRO A 138 9.26 2.08 -9.93
C PRO A 138 8.88 1.35 -8.65
N ARG A 139 8.97 0.03 -8.65
CA ARG A 139 8.74 -0.82 -7.48
C ARG A 139 9.68 -2.01 -7.43
N LEU A 140 9.88 -2.53 -6.23
CA LEU A 140 10.65 -3.75 -5.97
C LEU A 140 9.70 -4.93 -5.80
N HIS A 141 9.94 -5.99 -6.55
CA HIS A 141 9.23 -7.27 -6.39
C HIS A 141 9.91 -8.07 -5.28
N ILE A 142 9.35 -8.04 -4.07
CA ILE A 142 9.99 -8.58 -2.85
C ILE A 142 9.74 -10.08 -2.69
N GLY A 143 8.72 -10.63 -3.35
CA GLY A 143 8.37 -12.04 -3.30
C GLY A 143 7.76 -12.45 -1.95
N MET A 144 7.20 -11.52 -1.18
CA MET A 144 6.59 -11.79 0.12
C MET A 144 5.23 -11.09 0.23
N LYS A 145 4.24 -11.80 0.78
CA LYS A 145 3.00 -11.18 1.25
C LYS A 145 3.09 -10.99 2.75
N LEU A 146 2.83 -9.76 3.20
CA LEU A 146 3.14 -9.30 4.54
C LEU A 146 1.87 -8.78 5.22
N SER A 147 1.72 -9.06 6.51
CA SER A 147 0.68 -8.45 7.33
C SER A 147 1.27 -7.81 8.58
N PRO A 148 0.82 -6.62 8.99
CA PRO A 148 1.28 -6.02 10.24
C PRO A 148 0.90 -6.87 11.45
N ILE A 149 1.86 -7.12 12.35
CA ILE A 149 1.61 -7.88 13.59
C ILE A 149 0.50 -7.24 14.42
N LYS A 150 0.47 -5.90 14.47
CA LYS A 150 -0.52 -5.15 15.25
C LYS A 150 -1.98 -5.35 14.82
N PHE A 151 -2.22 -5.90 13.63
CA PHE A 151 -3.56 -6.19 13.11
C PHE A 151 -3.95 -7.67 13.22
N LEU A 152 -3.10 -8.51 13.82
CA LEU A 152 -3.48 -9.86 14.18
C LEU A 152 -4.48 -9.83 15.35
N ASP A 153 -5.22 -10.93 15.52
CA ASP A 153 -6.06 -11.13 16.71
C ASP A 153 -5.25 -10.86 17.99
N PRO A 154 -5.79 -10.15 18.99
CA PRO A 154 -5.09 -9.84 20.23
C PRO A 154 -4.45 -11.06 20.92
N ILE A 155 -5.06 -12.24 20.83
CA ILE A 155 -4.50 -13.49 21.38
C ILE A 155 -3.18 -13.84 20.69
N HIS A 156 -3.10 -13.65 19.38
CA HIS A 156 -1.89 -13.89 18.61
C HIS A 156 -0.81 -12.86 18.94
N VAL A 157 -1.17 -11.59 19.05
CA VAL A 157 -0.25 -10.50 19.43
C VAL A 157 0.32 -10.74 20.82
N GLU A 158 -0.52 -10.97 21.83
CA GLU A 158 -0.09 -11.25 23.21
C GLU A 158 0.88 -12.44 23.24
N ARG A 159 0.58 -13.50 22.50
CA ARG A 159 1.41 -14.70 22.52
C ARG A 159 2.74 -14.50 21.81
N ILE A 160 2.77 -13.80 20.67
CA ILE A 160 4.02 -13.45 19.99
C ILE A 160 4.87 -12.61 20.93
N PHE A 161 4.29 -11.60 21.57
CA PHE A 161 4.98 -10.76 22.55
C PHE A 161 5.55 -11.60 23.71
N ARG A 162 4.74 -12.42 24.38
CA ARG A 162 5.16 -13.23 25.53
C ARG A 162 6.25 -14.25 25.21
N LYS A 163 6.19 -14.89 24.04
CA LYS A 163 7.14 -15.96 23.66
C LYS A 163 8.39 -15.45 22.95
N CYS A 164 8.29 -14.32 22.26
CA CYS A 164 9.31 -13.85 21.33
C CYS A 164 9.81 -12.43 21.64
N ASN A 165 9.14 -11.68 22.53
CA ASN A 165 9.43 -10.27 22.79
C ASN A 165 9.46 -9.46 21.47
N ILE A 166 8.38 -9.61 20.69
CA ILE A 166 8.11 -8.91 19.43
C ILE A 166 6.71 -8.30 19.56
N ASP A 167 6.60 -6.99 19.40
CA ASP A 167 5.35 -6.21 19.46
C ASP A 167 5.08 -5.44 18.17
N SER A 168 6.06 -5.39 17.25
CA SER A 168 6.00 -4.66 15.99
C SER A 168 6.71 -5.43 14.87
N GLY A 169 6.44 -5.05 13.63
CA GLY A 169 6.93 -5.70 12.43
C GLY A 169 5.82 -6.26 11.55
N LEU A 170 6.24 -6.84 10.43
CA LEU A 170 5.37 -7.45 9.44
C LEU A 170 5.58 -8.97 9.44
N ILE A 171 4.52 -9.74 9.72
CA ILE A 171 4.55 -11.19 9.62
C ILE A 171 4.47 -11.62 8.16
N VAL A 172 5.33 -12.55 7.76
CA VAL A 172 5.31 -13.18 6.45
C VAL A 172 4.14 -14.15 6.38
N LYS A 173 3.18 -13.87 5.50
CA LYS A 173 2.00 -14.73 5.25
C LYS A 173 2.28 -15.73 4.15
N GLU A 174 2.93 -15.29 3.08
CA GLU A 174 3.28 -16.13 1.95
C GLU A 174 4.64 -15.68 1.42
N VAL A 175 5.39 -16.62 0.86
CA VAL A 175 6.64 -16.37 0.13
C VAL A 175 6.45 -16.92 -1.28
N SER A 176 6.76 -16.13 -2.30
CA SER A 176 6.62 -16.53 -3.69
C SER A 176 7.63 -17.63 -3.99
N HIS A 177 7.17 -18.69 -4.64
CA HIS A 177 8.03 -19.79 -5.07
C HIS A 177 9.08 -19.29 -6.09
N GLY A 178 10.32 -19.75 -5.94
CA GLY A 178 11.47 -19.33 -6.74
C GLY A 178 11.95 -17.91 -6.49
N SER A 179 11.45 -17.22 -5.45
CA SER A 179 11.93 -15.89 -5.08
C SER A 179 13.25 -15.94 -4.30
N ILE A 180 14.03 -14.85 -4.35
CA ILE A 180 15.25 -14.71 -3.54
C ILE A 180 14.94 -14.84 -2.04
N ALA A 181 13.77 -14.39 -1.59
CA ALA A 181 13.33 -14.58 -0.22
C ALA A 181 13.20 -16.08 0.13
N GLU A 182 12.59 -16.88 -0.75
CA GLU A 182 12.49 -18.33 -0.55
C GLU A 182 13.87 -19.01 -0.54
N GLU A 183 14.73 -18.67 -1.48
CA GLU A 183 16.10 -19.20 -1.62
C GLU A 183 16.94 -18.92 -0.36
N LEU A 184 16.82 -17.73 0.22
CA LEU A 184 17.50 -17.35 1.45
C LEU A 184 16.82 -17.88 2.72
N GLY A 185 15.81 -18.72 2.59
CA GLY A 185 15.22 -19.45 3.71
C GLY A 185 14.11 -18.70 4.45
N VAL A 186 13.56 -17.61 3.90
CA VAL A 186 12.39 -16.95 4.48
C VAL A 186 11.17 -17.85 4.35
N ARG A 187 10.39 -17.98 5.42
CA ARG A 187 9.21 -18.84 5.46
C ARG A 187 8.01 -18.11 6.05
N PRO A 188 6.77 -18.56 5.72
CA PRO A 188 5.57 -18.08 6.42
C PRO A 188 5.72 -18.19 7.94
N GLY A 189 5.35 -17.11 8.62
CA GLY A 189 5.49 -16.95 10.07
C GLY A 189 6.74 -16.20 10.52
N ASP A 190 7.76 -16.06 9.67
CA ASP A 190 8.88 -15.16 9.94
C ASP A 190 8.40 -13.70 10.07
N VAL A 191 9.17 -12.86 10.75
CA VAL A 191 8.84 -11.44 10.94
C VAL A 191 9.90 -10.57 10.27
N VAL A 192 9.47 -9.70 9.37
CA VAL A 192 10.27 -8.59 8.83
C VAL A 192 10.15 -7.41 9.78
N ASP A 193 11.28 -6.98 10.34
CA ASP A 193 11.32 -5.85 11.29
C ASP A 193 11.88 -4.56 10.68
N SER A 194 12.66 -4.67 9.61
CA SER A 194 13.36 -3.53 9.01
C SER A 194 13.73 -3.76 7.54
N VAL A 195 13.85 -2.67 6.78
CA VAL A 195 14.39 -2.64 5.43
C VAL A 195 15.40 -1.50 5.33
N ASN A 196 16.60 -1.79 4.80
CA ASN A 196 17.76 -0.89 4.75
C ASN A 196 18.08 -0.22 6.11
N GLY A 197 17.87 -0.95 7.20
CA GLY A 197 18.12 -0.48 8.57
C GLY A 197 17.00 0.39 9.16
N GLU A 198 15.94 0.68 8.39
CA GLU A 198 14.77 1.41 8.86
C GLU A 198 13.69 0.44 9.33
N CYS A 199 13.15 0.67 10.53
CA CYS A 199 12.08 -0.17 11.08
C CYS A 199 10.78 -0.01 10.28
N VAL A 200 10.07 -1.12 10.05
CA VAL A 200 8.76 -1.12 9.37
C VAL A 200 7.73 -1.81 10.24
N ALA A 201 6.62 -1.14 10.53
CA ALA A 201 5.53 -1.65 11.35
C ALA A 201 4.21 -1.81 10.57
N THR A 202 4.07 -1.12 9.44
CA THR A 202 2.88 -1.22 8.57
C THR A 202 3.24 -1.47 7.11
N THR A 203 2.29 -2.00 6.35
CA THR A 203 2.45 -2.20 4.90
C THR A 203 2.50 -0.87 4.15
N VAL A 204 1.84 0.19 4.66
CA VAL A 204 1.93 1.55 4.11
C VAL A 204 3.30 2.18 4.36
N GLU A 205 3.88 2.00 5.55
CA GLU A 205 5.27 2.41 5.82
C GLU A 205 6.25 1.69 4.89
N LEU A 206 6.08 0.38 4.73
CA LEU A 206 6.89 -0.41 3.82
C LEU A 206 6.77 0.09 2.38
N GLU A 207 5.55 0.36 1.89
CA GLU A 207 5.35 0.89 0.53
C GLU A 207 6.07 2.24 0.34
N ASN A 208 5.87 3.19 1.26
CA ASN A 208 6.54 4.50 1.19
C ASN A 208 8.07 4.35 1.19
N LEU A 209 8.60 3.42 2.00
CA LEU A 209 10.02 3.12 2.07
C LEU A 209 10.54 2.52 0.75
N ILE A 210 9.84 1.56 0.16
CA ILE A 210 10.19 0.97 -1.14
C ILE A 210 10.18 2.05 -2.23
N MET A 211 9.13 2.87 -2.30
CA MET A 211 9.05 3.97 -3.28
C MET A 211 10.24 4.95 -3.14
N ARG A 212 10.68 5.23 -1.91
CA ARG A 212 11.86 6.08 -1.66
C ARG A 212 13.17 5.41 -2.05
N ILE A 213 13.34 4.11 -1.77
CA ILE A 213 14.51 3.34 -2.20
C ILE A 213 14.59 3.32 -3.73
N CYS A 214 13.47 3.06 -4.41
CA CYS A 214 13.38 3.09 -5.85
C CYS A 214 13.73 4.48 -6.42
N GLU A 215 13.12 5.55 -5.90
CA GLU A 215 13.44 6.93 -6.32
C GLU A 215 14.95 7.19 -6.24
N ASN A 216 15.58 6.88 -5.11
CA ASN A 216 17.02 7.10 -4.91
C ASN A 216 17.86 6.32 -5.94
N HIS A 217 17.45 5.11 -6.31
CA HIS A 217 18.14 4.32 -7.32
C HIS A 217 18.04 4.96 -8.71
N LEU A 218 16.86 5.46 -9.10
CA LEU A 218 16.69 6.16 -10.38
C LEU A 218 17.44 7.50 -10.40
N ASP A 219 17.43 8.25 -9.29
CA ASP A 219 18.21 9.48 -9.16
C ASP A 219 19.74 9.23 -9.31
N GLN A 220 20.20 8.03 -8.98
CA GLN A 220 21.60 7.59 -9.13
C GLN A 220 21.90 6.98 -10.52
N GLY A 221 20.97 7.06 -11.47
CA GLY A 221 21.14 6.54 -12.84
C GLY A 221 20.71 5.08 -13.02
N GLY A 222 20.06 4.48 -12.03
CA GLY A 222 19.35 3.21 -12.17
C GLY A 222 18.16 3.32 -13.12
N ALA A 223 17.67 2.16 -13.60
CA ALA A 223 16.59 2.11 -14.57
C ALA A 223 15.60 0.98 -14.27
N ILE A 224 14.39 1.07 -14.82
CA ILE A 224 13.46 -0.06 -14.88
C ILE A 224 14.14 -1.24 -15.60
N GLY A 225 13.95 -2.44 -15.09
CA GLY A 225 14.61 -3.67 -15.57
C GLY A 225 16.00 -3.92 -14.98
N SER A 226 16.56 -2.99 -14.19
CA SER A 226 17.78 -3.24 -13.41
C SER A 226 17.47 -4.01 -12.13
N CYS A 227 18.53 -4.44 -11.43
CA CYS A 227 18.43 -5.04 -10.10
C CYS A 227 19.09 -4.13 -9.07
N MET A 228 18.59 -4.17 -7.83
CA MET A 228 19.25 -3.57 -6.68
C MET A 228 19.21 -4.51 -5.48
N ASP A 229 20.20 -4.38 -4.59
CA ASP A 229 20.27 -5.15 -3.37
C ASP A 229 19.65 -4.33 -2.22
N ILE A 230 18.67 -4.89 -1.52
CA ILE A 230 18.12 -4.31 -0.28
C ILE A 230 18.43 -5.21 0.92
N LEU A 231 18.64 -4.60 2.08
CA LEU A 231 18.87 -5.32 3.33
C LEU A 231 17.55 -5.47 4.08
N VAL A 232 17.11 -6.69 4.36
CA VAL A 232 15.88 -6.96 5.11
C VAL A 232 16.22 -7.62 6.44
N GLY A 233 15.81 -6.99 7.54
CA GLY A 233 15.90 -7.55 8.87
C GLY A 233 14.80 -8.57 9.10
N ILE A 234 15.18 -9.82 9.35
CA ILE A 234 14.26 -10.95 9.51
C ILE A 234 14.51 -11.67 10.83
N LEU A 235 13.42 -11.93 11.53
CA LEU A 235 13.35 -12.75 12.72
C LEU A 235 12.71 -14.09 12.35
N HIS A 236 13.52 -15.15 12.32
CA HIS A 236 12.99 -16.47 12.01
C HIS A 236 12.16 -17.02 13.16
N MET A 237 10.94 -17.48 12.86
CA MET A 237 10.03 -17.99 13.88
C MET A 237 10.00 -19.52 13.79
N ARG A 238 10.64 -20.20 14.75
CA ARG A 238 10.74 -21.68 14.74
C ARG A 238 10.02 -22.27 15.95
N LYS A 239 9.01 -23.11 15.70
CA LYS A 239 8.19 -23.77 16.75
C LYS A 239 7.69 -22.78 17.82
N GLY A 240 7.38 -21.55 17.45
CA GLY A 240 6.85 -20.52 18.36
C GLY A 240 7.86 -19.85 19.28
N ARG A 241 9.14 -19.92 18.95
CA ARG A 241 10.20 -19.18 19.63
C ARG A 241 10.92 -18.28 18.63
N LYS A 242 11.36 -17.13 19.13
CA LYS A 242 12.22 -16.20 18.40
C LYS A 242 13.55 -16.86 18.11
N GLY A 243 13.86 -17.02 16.83
CA GLY A 243 15.19 -17.36 16.35
C GLY A 243 16.11 -16.15 16.35
N PRO A 244 17.38 -16.34 15.96
CA PRO A 244 18.30 -15.23 15.73
C PRO A 244 17.74 -14.23 14.71
N ARG A 245 18.04 -12.95 14.93
CA ARG A 245 17.81 -11.89 13.95
C ARG A 245 18.87 -11.98 12.87
N HIS A 246 18.44 -12.08 11.62
CA HIS A 246 19.30 -12.03 10.45
C HIS A 246 19.05 -10.77 9.66
N THR A 247 20.03 -10.36 8.88
CA THR A 247 19.87 -9.33 7.85
C THR A 247 20.19 -10.01 6.53
N LEU A 248 19.16 -10.15 5.69
CA LEU A 248 19.29 -10.78 4.38
C LEU A 248 19.48 -9.70 3.32
N SER A 249 20.39 -9.94 2.39
CA SER A 249 20.56 -9.09 1.20
C SER A 249 19.72 -9.66 0.07
N LEU A 250 18.61 -9.01 -0.26
CA LEU A 250 17.72 -9.41 -1.35
C LEU A 250 18.08 -8.64 -2.61
N ARG A 251 18.55 -9.35 -3.65
CA ARG A 251 18.73 -8.80 -4.99
C ARG A 251 17.39 -8.80 -5.72
N LEU A 252 16.77 -7.64 -5.86
CA LEU A 252 15.42 -7.49 -6.37
C LEU A 252 15.40 -6.73 -7.71
N ASN A 253 14.47 -7.10 -8.58
CA ASN A 253 14.23 -6.40 -9.83
C ASN A 253 13.45 -5.10 -9.57
N VAL A 254 13.85 -4.05 -10.28
CA VAL A 254 13.14 -2.78 -10.35
C VAL A 254 12.19 -2.84 -11.54
N SER A 255 10.90 -2.73 -11.30
CA SER A 255 9.87 -2.85 -12.34
C SER A 255 8.82 -1.74 -12.18
N ASP A 256 8.07 -1.45 -13.24
CA ASP A 256 6.83 -0.66 -13.20
C ASP A 256 5.59 -1.53 -13.49
N ASP A 257 5.78 -2.86 -13.53
CA ASP A 257 4.73 -3.87 -13.69
C ASP A 257 4.30 -4.49 -12.37
N VAL A 258 3.08 -5.06 -12.38
CA VAL A 258 2.53 -5.76 -11.21
C VAL A 258 3.38 -6.99 -10.91
N GLU A 259 3.77 -7.17 -9.65
CA GLU A 259 4.53 -8.34 -9.23
C GLU A 259 3.75 -9.63 -9.54
N VAL A 260 4.41 -10.56 -10.23
CA VAL A 260 3.88 -11.90 -10.46
C VAL A 260 4.21 -12.76 -9.25
N PHE A 261 3.21 -13.08 -8.46
CA PHE A 261 3.36 -13.90 -7.25
C PHE A 261 3.00 -15.35 -7.54
N ILE A 262 3.96 -16.27 -7.35
CA ILE A 262 3.77 -17.71 -7.58
C ILE A 262 3.53 -18.36 -6.22
N SER A 263 2.29 -18.77 -5.95
CA SER A 263 1.93 -19.50 -4.73
C SER A 263 1.93 -21.01 -4.96
N ASP A 264 2.79 -21.74 -4.26
CA ASP A 264 2.59 -23.17 -4.07
C ASP A 264 1.57 -23.39 -2.94
N CYS A 265 0.45 -24.08 -3.22
CA CYS A 265 -0.61 -24.39 -2.25
C CYS A 265 -0.13 -25.21 -1.02
N ALA A 266 1.15 -25.61 -0.96
CA ALA A 266 1.69 -26.41 0.13
C ALA A 266 1.98 -25.61 1.41
N TRP A 267 2.16 -24.29 1.34
CA TRP A 267 2.61 -23.46 2.47
C TRP A 267 1.93 -22.09 2.53
N SER A 268 0.60 -22.06 2.72
CA SER A 268 -0.09 -20.83 3.16
C SER A 268 0.04 -20.67 4.68
N PHE A 269 0.07 -19.42 5.16
CA PHE A 269 -0.01 -19.16 6.60
C PHE A 269 -1.41 -19.54 7.11
N ASP A 270 -1.49 -20.72 7.73
CA ASP A 270 -2.66 -21.15 8.49
C ASP A 270 -2.55 -20.55 9.90
N ASP A 271 -3.65 -20.04 10.47
CA ASP A 271 -3.69 -19.67 11.90
C ASP A 271 -3.37 -20.88 12.81
N ARG A 272 -3.37 -22.10 12.27
CA ARG A 272 -2.81 -23.31 12.91
C ARG A 272 -1.29 -23.31 13.05
N ILE A 273 -0.53 -22.51 12.30
CA ILE A 273 0.92 -22.28 12.56
C ILE A 273 1.08 -21.50 13.87
N LEU A 274 0.07 -20.70 14.18
CA LEU A 274 -0.21 -20.10 15.48
C LEU A 274 -1.03 -21.05 16.37
N THR A 275 -1.09 -22.36 16.14
CA THR A 275 -1.52 -23.33 17.16
C THR A 275 -0.30 -24.12 17.59
N PHE A 276 0.24 -23.75 18.75
CA PHE A 276 1.25 -24.58 19.39
C PHE A 276 0.52 -25.74 20.06
N PRO A 277 1.00 -26.99 19.95
CA PRO A 277 0.47 -28.06 20.77
C PRO A 277 0.60 -27.67 22.26
N PRO A 278 -0.32 -28.17 23.11
CA PRO A 278 -0.41 -27.82 24.52
C PRO A 278 0.91 -28.03 25.28
#